data_AF-A0A2R5GKF4-F1
#
_entry.id   AF-A0A2R5GKF4-F1
#
_cell.length_a   1.000
_cell.length_b   1.000
_cell.length_c   1.000
_cell.angle_alpha   90.00
_cell.angle_beta   90.00
_cell.angle_gamma   90.00
#
_symmetry.space_group_name_H-M   'P 1'
#
loop_
_entity.id
_entity.type
_entity.pdbx_description
1 polymer ?
#
loop_
_entity_poly.entity_id
_entity_poly.type
_entity_poly.pdbx_seq_one_letter_code
_entity_poly.pdbx_strand_id
1 'polypeptide(L)'
;MVTPQSRSLFPLSSPHRTAPHHLTSHRPASLRIGSDHTLRFASLRIASLHLVRIASLRAPQPHRELLIPLLLHPALLQLRLPAGLGTRTWNTSPLPGALWILLACSAAAVAAAAKPYCDSGEDDTAEEQEHEQRREEGGSEEHEQVKEGSGEGGRMPEEKAMSDADFKSAKEFIEALEKKNPGEGDFVQAMGEIVESVWDWLKSDDGKPYLEANILSRFVEPERVVMFRVVWQDDDGATRVNRGYRVQFNSACGPYKGGLRFHPSVTLDILKFLGAEQVLKNRLTGLPIGGGKGGSDFNPKGKSDNEVMRFCQAFMTEMFRHIGPNTDVPAGDIGVAGREVGFLFGMYKKLHNRFEGILTGKPALLGGSNLRPEATGYGVVYFADAILRQAQSEDSGDESPLKGLTVAASGSGNVAIYLTQKLIELGAKVVTLSDSSGSIYDKEGIDDDKLEFIMDLKLNRRGRMSEYADKYDGVEYMEGERPWSVKCDIAFPCATQNELEKEDAEKLVENGVKCVCEGANMPSTPEAIEVFQSKKVLFGPAKAANAGGVGVSALEMSQNSMRLSWSREEVDEKLHSIMKSIHETCVENGKVDGEDHVDYVKGANLGAFRQVAEAMYQQGAV
;
A
#
# COMPACT_ATOMS: atom_id res chain seq x y z
N MET A 1 30.13 55.93 -36.47
CA MET A 1 31.49 56.21 -37.01
C MET A 1 32.42 55.15 -36.43
N VAL A 2 32.71 54.11 -37.21
CA VAL A 2 33.96 53.90 -37.98
C VAL A 2 34.96 53.06 -37.16
N THR A 3 35.06 51.79 -37.55
CA THR A 3 36.22 50.89 -37.39
C THR A 3 37.47 51.49 -38.04
N PRO A 4 38.66 50.94 -37.77
CA PRO A 4 39.34 50.32 -38.91
C PRO A 4 40.06 49.01 -38.62
N GLN A 5 40.04 48.16 -39.65
CA GLN A 5 40.93 47.03 -39.94
C GLN A 5 42.35 47.58 -40.28
N SER A 6 43.48 46.86 -40.33
CA SER A 6 43.75 45.62 -41.05
C SER A 6 45.26 45.25 -41.01
N ARG A 7 45.55 43.93 -41.16
CA ARG A 7 46.68 43.27 -41.89
C ARG A 7 48.12 43.37 -41.34
N SER A 8 49.01 42.37 -41.46
CA SER A 8 49.00 40.98 -41.98
C SER A 8 50.42 40.39 -41.80
N LEU A 9 50.59 39.07 -41.65
CA LEU A 9 51.52 38.21 -42.44
C LEU A 9 51.45 36.72 -41.99
N PHE A 10 51.10 35.85 -42.95
CA PHE A 10 51.24 34.37 -43.03
C PHE A 10 52.60 34.03 -43.72
N PRO A 11 53.03 32.77 -44.05
CA PRO A 11 52.32 31.48 -44.21
C PRO A 11 53.06 30.23 -43.66
N LEU A 12 52.45 29.03 -43.59
CA LEU A 12 52.53 27.90 -44.55
C LEU A 12 51.85 26.71 -43.85
N SER A 13 51.20 25.69 -44.42
CA SER A 13 50.68 25.36 -45.75
C SER A 13 49.94 24.02 -45.54
N SER A 14 48.68 23.93 -45.95
CA SER A 14 47.97 22.66 -46.19
C SER A 14 48.38 22.13 -47.59
N PRO A 15 48.00 20.92 -48.10
CA PRO A 15 46.59 20.73 -48.51
C PRO A 15 46.04 19.27 -48.67
N HIS A 16 44.70 19.16 -48.53
CA HIS A 16 43.73 18.46 -49.43
C HIS A 16 43.86 16.95 -49.80
N ARG A 17 42.84 16.17 -50.19
CA ARG A 17 41.39 16.34 -50.50
C ARG A 17 40.75 14.94 -50.72
N THR A 18 39.45 14.83 -50.40
CA THR A 18 38.34 14.10 -51.09
C THR A 18 38.44 12.63 -51.56
N ALA A 19 37.60 11.75 -50.96
CA ALA A 19 36.59 10.78 -51.48
C ALA A 19 36.87 9.88 -52.74
N PRO A 20 36.09 8.80 -53.09
CA PRO A 20 34.97 8.06 -52.45
C PRO A 20 35.03 6.49 -52.56
N HIS A 21 33.98 5.80 -52.07
CA HIS A 21 33.48 4.42 -52.40
C HIS A 21 34.35 3.15 -52.13
N HIS A 22 33.88 2.25 -51.25
CA HIS A 22 33.14 1.01 -51.61
C HIS A 22 32.92 0.06 -50.41
N LEU A 23 31.75 -0.56 -50.42
CA LEU A 23 31.32 -1.72 -49.63
C LEU A 23 32.38 -2.84 -49.56
N THR A 24 32.60 -3.39 -48.37
CA THR A 24 32.68 -4.85 -48.16
C THR A 24 32.36 -5.20 -46.71
N SER A 25 31.51 -6.21 -46.57
CA SER A 25 30.95 -6.74 -45.33
C SER A 25 31.92 -7.72 -44.67
N HIS A 26 32.22 -7.52 -43.38
CA HIS A 26 32.81 -8.56 -42.54
C HIS A 26 31.75 -9.16 -41.62
N ARG A 27 31.47 -10.44 -41.86
CA ARG A 27 30.64 -11.35 -41.07
C ARG A 27 31.21 -11.52 -39.65
N PRO A 28 30.38 -11.53 -38.60
CA PRO A 28 30.73 -12.25 -37.38
C PRO A 28 30.42 -13.75 -37.54
N ALA A 29 31.22 -14.57 -36.86
CA ALA A 29 31.16 -16.01 -36.86
C ALA A 29 29.78 -16.56 -36.43
N SER A 30 29.26 -17.49 -37.21
CA SER A 30 28.03 -18.22 -36.94
C SER A 30 28.24 -19.27 -35.83
N LEU A 31 27.65 -19.04 -34.65
CA LEU A 31 27.34 -20.12 -33.72
C LEU A 31 26.10 -20.85 -34.27
N ARG A 32 26.25 -22.11 -34.70
CA ARG A 32 25.11 -22.95 -35.08
C ARG A 32 24.34 -23.36 -33.83
N ILE A 33 23.19 -22.71 -33.59
CA ILE A 33 22.16 -23.24 -32.71
C ILE A 33 21.34 -24.24 -33.54
N GLY A 34 21.46 -25.53 -33.21
CA GLY A 34 20.62 -26.58 -33.78
C GLY A 34 19.16 -26.34 -33.41
N SER A 35 18.28 -26.39 -34.40
CA SER A 35 16.83 -26.25 -34.26
C SER A 35 16.25 -27.45 -33.50
N ASP A 36 15.95 -27.27 -32.22
CA ASP A 36 15.40 -28.32 -31.36
C ASP A 36 13.85 -28.28 -31.31
N HIS A 37 13.23 -28.33 -32.49
CA HIS A 37 11.77 -28.44 -32.63
C HIS A 37 11.29 -29.90 -32.51
N THR A 38 12.18 -30.87 -32.66
CA THR A 38 11.89 -32.30 -32.50
C THR A 38 11.71 -32.72 -31.04
N LEU A 39 12.43 -32.12 -30.10
CA LEU A 39 12.29 -32.46 -28.67
C LEU A 39 10.99 -31.95 -28.06
N ARG A 40 10.51 -30.74 -28.41
CA ARG A 40 9.27 -30.19 -27.83
C ARG A 40 8.01 -31.01 -28.18
N PHE A 41 7.94 -31.59 -29.37
CA PHE A 41 6.82 -32.45 -29.75
C PHE A 41 6.94 -33.88 -29.20
N ALA A 42 8.16 -34.40 -29.04
CA ALA A 42 8.39 -35.68 -28.36
C ALA A 42 7.95 -35.60 -26.88
N SER A 43 8.24 -34.48 -26.20
CA SER A 43 7.85 -34.24 -24.80
C SER A 43 6.33 -34.18 -24.60
N LEU A 44 5.61 -33.53 -25.53
CA LEU A 44 4.13 -33.49 -25.52
C LEU A 44 3.53 -34.88 -25.76
N ARG A 45 4.13 -35.69 -26.63
CA ARG A 45 3.69 -37.08 -26.89
C ARG A 45 3.87 -37.98 -25.66
N ILE A 46 5.00 -37.83 -24.96
CA ILE A 46 5.31 -38.60 -23.74
C ILE A 46 4.40 -38.18 -22.59
N ALA A 47 4.12 -36.89 -22.43
CA ALA A 47 3.22 -36.37 -21.40
C ALA A 47 1.78 -36.87 -21.57
N SER A 48 1.25 -36.87 -22.80
CA SER A 48 -0.10 -37.37 -23.09
C SER A 48 -0.23 -38.89 -22.88
N LEU A 49 0.78 -39.67 -23.28
CA LEU A 49 0.82 -41.11 -23.03
C LEU A 49 0.92 -41.44 -21.53
N HIS A 50 1.67 -40.62 -20.76
CA HIS A 50 1.74 -40.78 -19.31
C HIS A 50 0.42 -40.47 -18.61
N LEU A 51 -0.28 -39.40 -19.01
CA LEU A 51 -1.58 -39.04 -18.44
C LEU A 51 -2.65 -40.11 -18.72
N VAL A 52 -2.70 -40.65 -19.94
CA VAL A 52 -3.63 -41.73 -20.30
C VAL A 52 -3.30 -43.02 -19.53
N ARG A 53 -2.01 -43.34 -19.33
CA ARG A 53 -1.57 -44.49 -18.55
C ARG A 53 -1.88 -44.35 -17.05
N ILE A 54 -1.77 -43.15 -16.49
CA ILE A 54 -2.13 -42.88 -15.10
C ILE A 54 -3.66 -42.98 -14.91
N ALA A 55 -4.44 -42.48 -15.87
CA ALA A 55 -5.90 -42.59 -15.84
C ALA A 55 -6.39 -44.04 -15.95
N SER A 56 -5.78 -44.86 -16.81
CA SER A 56 -6.19 -46.27 -16.97
C SER A 56 -5.83 -47.16 -15.77
N LEU A 57 -4.74 -46.84 -15.06
CA LEU A 57 -4.33 -47.57 -13.86
C LEU A 57 -5.26 -47.30 -12.67
N ARG A 58 -5.89 -46.11 -12.61
CA ARG A 58 -6.77 -45.68 -11.51
C ARG A 58 -8.27 -45.92 -11.74
N ALA A 59 -8.67 -46.38 -12.93
CA ALA A 59 -10.08 -46.64 -13.25
C ALA A 59 -10.54 -48.05 -12.78
N PRO A 60 -11.79 -48.22 -12.32
CA PRO A 60 -12.38 -49.53 -11.97
C PRO A 60 -12.46 -50.49 -13.18
N GLN A 61 -12.43 -51.81 -12.92
CA GLN A 61 -12.40 -52.90 -13.92
C GLN A 61 -13.24 -52.69 -15.20
N PRO A 62 -14.55 -52.33 -15.14
CA PRO A 62 -15.36 -52.21 -16.35
C PRO A 62 -14.98 -51.04 -17.28
N HIS A 63 -14.20 -50.06 -16.80
CA HIS A 63 -13.75 -48.91 -17.60
C HIS A 63 -12.37 -49.08 -18.23
N ARG A 64 -11.60 -50.11 -17.83
CA ARG A 64 -10.29 -50.41 -18.45
C ARG A 64 -10.44 -50.93 -19.88
N GLU A 65 -11.50 -51.67 -20.18
CA GLU A 65 -11.73 -52.27 -21.50
C GLU A 65 -12.08 -51.23 -22.59
N LEU A 66 -12.63 -50.08 -22.20
CA LEU A 66 -12.95 -48.95 -23.10
C LEU A 66 -11.74 -48.08 -23.46
N LEU A 67 -10.68 -48.06 -22.64
CA LEU A 67 -9.52 -47.18 -22.81
C LEU A 67 -8.37 -47.82 -23.63
N ILE A 68 -8.33 -49.15 -23.71
CA ILE A 68 -7.27 -49.89 -24.43
C ILE A 68 -7.29 -49.65 -25.97
N PRO A 69 -8.46 -49.55 -26.66
CA PRO A 69 -8.49 -49.29 -28.10
C PRO A 69 -7.95 -47.90 -28.51
N LEU A 70 -8.02 -46.91 -27.63
CA LEU A 70 -7.53 -45.54 -27.86
C LEU A 70 -6.00 -45.46 -27.88
N LEU A 71 -5.31 -46.36 -27.18
CA LEU A 71 -3.83 -46.46 -27.19
C LEU A 71 -3.29 -47.10 -28.49
N LEU A 72 -4.13 -47.81 -29.24
CA LEU A 72 -3.73 -48.63 -30.40
C LEU A 72 -4.26 -48.10 -31.74
N HIS A 73 -4.93 -46.94 -31.77
CA HIS A 73 -5.56 -46.43 -32.98
C HIS A 73 -4.52 -46.00 -34.05
N PRO A 74 -4.57 -46.54 -35.29
CA PRO A 74 -3.54 -46.34 -36.33
C PRO A 74 -3.32 -44.88 -36.75
N ALA A 75 -4.32 -44.01 -36.58
CA ALA A 75 -4.24 -42.59 -36.91
C ALA A 75 -3.17 -41.82 -36.10
N LEU A 76 -2.77 -42.33 -34.92
CA LEU A 76 -1.68 -41.73 -34.13
C LEU A 76 -0.28 -42.10 -34.66
N LEU A 77 -0.17 -43.09 -35.56
CA LEU A 77 1.10 -43.68 -36.03
C LEU A 77 1.57 -43.20 -37.41
N GLN A 78 0.76 -42.46 -38.18
CA GLN A 78 1.12 -42.04 -39.55
C GLN A 78 0.95 -40.54 -39.85
N LEU A 79 1.68 -39.68 -39.15
CA LEU A 79 1.90 -38.29 -39.58
C LEU A 79 3.28 -38.16 -40.24
N ARG A 80 3.34 -38.19 -41.58
CA ARG A 80 4.47 -37.68 -42.38
C ARG A 80 4.14 -36.27 -42.85
N LEU A 81 5.01 -35.30 -42.58
CA LEU A 81 4.90 -33.94 -43.11
C LEU A 81 5.54 -33.85 -44.52
N PRO A 82 4.97 -33.10 -45.47
CA PRO A 82 5.65 -32.74 -46.71
C PRO A 82 6.69 -31.64 -46.45
N ALA A 83 7.83 -31.76 -47.12
CA ALA A 83 8.90 -30.76 -47.09
C ALA A 83 8.62 -29.65 -48.13
N GLY A 84 8.72 -28.40 -47.68
CA GLY A 84 8.87 -27.23 -48.53
C GLY A 84 7.66 -26.30 -48.55
N LEU A 85 7.79 -25.12 -47.94
CA LEU A 85 7.33 -23.83 -48.48
C LEU A 85 7.84 -22.70 -47.57
N GLY A 86 8.39 -21.68 -48.21
CA GLY A 86 9.07 -20.55 -47.59
C GLY A 86 8.13 -19.48 -47.01
N THR A 87 8.80 -18.48 -46.44
CA THR A 87 8.31 -17.27 -45.80
C THR A 87 7.09 -16.62 -46.47
N ARG A 88 5.97 -16.50 -45.73
CA ARG A 88 5.01 -15.38 -45.81
C ARG A 88 4.01 -15.41 -44.62
N THR A 89 3.87 -14.25 -43.98
CA THR A 89 2.79 -13.71 -43.14
C THR A 89 1.66 -14.64 -42.67
N TRP A 90 1.48 -14.78 -41.35
CA TRP A 90 0.30 -15.41 -40.75
C TRP A 90 -0.71 -14.34 -40.31
N ASN A 91 -1.83 -14.29 -41.02
CA ASN A 91 -3.09 -13.71 -40.53
C ASN A 91 -4.12 -14.85 -40.55
N THR A 92 -4.81 -15.05 -39.43
CA THR A 92 -6.08 -15.80 -39.22
C THR A 92 -6.30 -17.11 -40.01
N SER A 93 -6.11 -18.27 -39.36
CA SER A 93 -6.72 -19.59 -39.71
C SER A 93 -6.72 -20.52 -38.49
N PRO A 94 -7.69 -21.45 -38.34
CA PRO A 94 -7.94 -22.19 -37.10
C PRO A 94 -6.90 -23.30 -36.87
N LEU A 95 -6.71 -23.66 -35.59
CA LEU A 95 -5.87 -24.78 -35.16
C LEU A 95 -6.23 -26.09 -35.89
N PRO A 96 -5.26 -26.93 -36.30
CA PRO A 96 -5.52 -28.18 -37.01
C PRO A 96 -6.41 -29.12 -36.19
N GLY A 97 -7.41 -29.74 -36.83
CA GLY A 97 -8.42 -30.59 -36.18
C GLY A 97 -7.90 -31.74 -35.32
N ALA A 98 -6.65 -32.17 -35.51
CA ALA A 98 -6.01 -33.17 -34.66
C ALA A 98 -5.76 -32.67 -33.21
N LEU A 99 -5.56 -31.37 -33.00
CA LEU A 99 -5.39 -30.79 -31.67
C LEU A 99 -6.72 -30.67 -30.92
N TRP A 100 -7.81 -30.43 -31.64
CA TRP A 100 -9.17 -30.44 -31.09
C TRP A 100 -9.58 -31.81 -30.57
N ILE A 101 -9.20 -32.88 -31.26
CA ILE A 101 -9.47 -34.26 -30.83
C ILE A 101 -8.72 -34.57 -29.52
N LEU A 102 -7.46 -34.14 -29.40
CA LEU A 102 -6.66 -34.34 -28.18
C LEU A 102 -7.20 -33.56 -26.97
N LEU A 103 -7.66 -32.32 -27.19
CA LEU A 103 -8.31 -31.50 -26.16
C LEU A 103 -9.66 -32.08 -25.73
N ALA A 104 -10.48 -32.56 -26.68
CA ALA A 104 -11.77 -33.20 -26.39
C ALA A 104 -11.61 -34.52 -25.60
N CYS A 105 -10.63 -35.36 -25.96
CA CYS A 105 -10.34 -36.59 -25.21
C CYS A 105 -9.83 -36.31 -23.79
N SER A 106 -9.05 -35.23 -23.60
CA SER A 106 -8.55 -34.84 -22.28
C SER A 106 -9.67 -34.28 -21.39
N ALA A 107 -10.60 -33.50 -21.95
CA ALA A 107 -11.76 -32.98 -21.24
C ALA A 107 -12.73 -34.10 -20.82
N ALA A 108 -12.96 -35.09 -21.68
CA ALA A 108 -13.82 -36.25 -21.36
C ALA A 108 -13.24 -37.12 -20.23
N ALA A 109 -11.91 -37.28 -20.18
CA ALA A 109 -11.24 -38.03 -19.11
C ALA A 109 -11.32 -37.30 -17.75
N VAL A 110 -11.26 -35.97 -17.74
CA VAL A 110 -11.41 -35.15 -16.53
C VAL A 110 -12.87 -35.15 -16.04
N ALA A 111 -13.85 -35.09 -16.96
CA ALA A 111 -15.27 -35.15 -16.61
C ALA A 111 -15.69 -36.50 -16.01
N ALA A 112 -15.12 -37.61 -16.49
CA ALA A 112 -15.38 -38.94 -15.94
C ALA A 112 -14.84 -39.12 -14.51
N ALA A 113 -13.83 -38.34 -14.10
CA ALA A 113 -13.23 -38.41 -12.77
C ALA A 113 -13.95 -37.53 -11.72
N ALA A 114 -14.90 -36.68 -12.12
CA ALA A 114 -15.45 -35.61 -11.28
C ALA A 114 -16.92 -35.77 -10.87
N LYS A 115 -17.55 -36.94 -11.04
CA LYS A 115 -18.96 -37.14 -10.63
C LYS A 115 -19.06 -37.65 -9.18
N PRO A 116 -19.81 -36.97 -8.27
CA PRO A 116 -20.18 -37.55 -6.99
C PRO A 116 -21.32 -38.56 -7.18
N TYR A 117 -21.24 -39.67 -6.45
CA TYR A 117 -22.27 -40.71 -6.39
C TYR A 117 -23.40 -40.24 -5.46
N CYS A 118 -24.60 -40.06 -6.01
CA CYS A 118 -25.83 -40.10 -5.24
C CYS A 118 -26.49 -41.47 -5.47
N ASP A 119 -26.91 -42.06 -4.36
CA ASP A 119 -27.91 -43.12 -4.17
C ASP A 119 -27.59 -44.57 -4.56
N SER A 120 -27.52 -45.43 -3.55
CA SER A 120 -28.17 -46.75 -3.49
C SER A 120 -27.90 -47.44 -2.15
N GLY A 121 -28.97 -47.93 -1.50
CA GLY A 121 -28.90 -49.12 -0.65
C GLY A 121 -29.50 -49.00 0.75
N GLU A 122 -30.69 -49.58 0.88
CA GLU A 122 -31.46 -49.96 2.07
C GLU A 122 -30.70 -50.79 3.13
N ASP A 123 -31.34 -50.85 4.30
CA ASP A 123 -31.26 -51.81 5.42
C ASP A 123 -30.00 -51.88 6.30
N ASP A 124 -30.13 -51.43 7.56
CA ASP A 124 -30.17 -52.34 8.71
C ASP A 124 -30.38 -51.63 10.08
N THR A 125 -31.30 -52.19 10.87
CA THR A 125 -31.37 -52.22 12.36
C THR A 125 -31.64 -50.89 13.10
N ALA A 126 -32.82 -50.64 13.68
CA ALA A 126 -33.44 -51.26 14.87
C ALA A 126 -32.62 -51.06 16.16
N GLU A 127 -32.77 -49.91 16.83
CA GLU A 127 -32.51 -49.72 18.28
C GLU A 127 -32.97 -48.31 18.74
N GLU A 128 -34.28 -48.11 18.90
CA GLU A 128 -34.83 -46.94 19.59
C GLU A 128 -36.10 -47.38 20.33
N GLN A 129 -35.94 -47.91 21.56
CA GLN A 129 -37.00 -48.05 22.57
C GLN A 129 -36.40 -48.61 23.86
N GLU A 130 -35.89 -47.74 24.73
CA GLU A 130 -35.82 -47.99 26.19
C GLU A 130 -35.26 -46.74 26.88
N HIS A 131 -36.13 -45.81 27.29
CA HIS A 131 -35.94 -45.01 28.52
C HIS A 131 -37.14 -44.07 28.78
N GLU A 132 -38.34 -44.64 28.90
CA GLU A 132 -39.49 -43.89 29.40
C GLU A 132 -40.31 -44.76 30.34
N GLN A 133 -39.77 -45.00 31.54
CA GLN A 133 -40.50 -45.48 32.71
C GLN A 133 -39.59 -45.43 33.94
N ARG A 134 -39.64 -44.30 34.65
CA ARG A 134 -39.33 -44.17 36.10
C ARG A 134 -39.47 -42.69 36.47
N ARG A 135 -40.67 -42.31 36.89
CA ARG A 135 -40.93 -41.34 37.97
C ARG A 135 -42.42 -41.02 38.02
N GLU A 136 -43.15 -41.88 38.70
CA GLU A 136 -44.28 -41.44 39.53
C GLU A 136 -44.10 -42.03 40.93
N GLU A 137 -44.67 -41.32 41.90
CA GLU A 137 -44.88 -41.63 43.32
C GLU A 137 -43.88 -41.05 44.33
N GLY A 138 -44.34 -39.99 45.01
CA GLY A 138 -43.83 -39.58 46.32
C GLY A 138 -44.21 -38.17 46.78
N GLY A 139 -45.46 -37.96 47.23
CA GLY A 139 -45.77 -37.16 48.43
C GLY A 139 -46.10 -35.66 48.32
N SER A 140 -47.38 -35.34 48.53
CA SER A 140 -47.96 -34.14 49.18
C SER A 140 -47.21 -33.71 50.45
N GLU A 141 -47.19 -32.48 50.97
CA GLU A 141 -48.02 -31.26 50.88
C GLU A 141 -47.24 -30.16 51.63
N GLU A 142 -47.15 -28.93 51.11
CA GLU A 142 -47.32 -27.69 51.91
C GLU A 142 -47.37 -26.48 50.96
N HIS A 143 -48.48 -25.74 51.07
CA HIS A 143 -48.84 -24.60 50.24
C HIS A 143 -48.04 -23.34 50.62
N GLU A 144 -47.34 -22.76 49.65
CA GLU A 144 -47.03 -21.33 49.68
C GLU A 144 -47.32 -20.72 48.29
N GLN A 145 -48.18 -19.71 48.29
CA GLN A 145 -48.74 -19.07 47.09
C GLN A 145 -47.64 -18.40 46.27
N VAL A 146 -47.38 -18.89 45.05
CA VAL A 146 -46.69 -18.12 44.01
C VAL A 146 -47.71 -17.83 42.91
N LYS A 147 -47.99 -16.54 42.72
CA LYS A 147 -48.82 -16.02 41.64
C LYS A 147 -48.27 -16.50 40.28
N GLU A 148 -49.11 -17.15 39.50
CA GLU A 148 -48.90 -17.35 38.07
C GLU A 148 -48.81 -15.98 37.39
N GLY A 149 -47.59 -15.54 37.10
CA GLY A 149 -47.33 -14.56 36.06
C GLY A 149 -47.19 -15.34 34.76
N SER A 150 -48.15 -15.16 33.85
CA SER A 150 -48.02 -15.56 32.45
C SER A 150 -46.80 -14.89 31.83
N GLY A 151 -45.66 -15.59 31.88
CA GLY A 151 -44.44 -15.20 31.18
C GLY A 151 -44.64 -15.45 29.69
N GLU A 152 -45.25 -14.50 29.00
CA GLU A 152 -45.00 -14.35 27.57
C GLU A 152 -43.48 -14.23 27.41
N GLY A 153 -42.87 -15.27 26.83
CA GLY A 153 -41.49 -15.23 26.36
C GLY A 153 -41.41 -14.18 25.26
N GLY A 154 -41.25 -12.92 25.66
CA GLY A 154 -41.02 -11.80 24.77
C GLY A 154 -39.73 -12.07 24.00
N ARG A 155 -39.88 -12.47 22.74
CA ARG A 155 -38.81 -12.36 21.76
C ARG A 155 -38.38 -10.89 21.80
N MET A 156 -37.15 -10.62 22.24
CA MET A 156 -36.55 -9.29 22.12
C MET A 156 -36.86 -8.78 20.71
N PRO A 157 -37.45 -7.57 20.55
CA PRO A 157 -37.72 -7.04 19.23
C PRO A 157 -36.44 -7.12 18.41
N GLU A 158 -36.48 -7.72 17.22
CA GLU A 158 -35.39 -7.60 16.25
C GLU A 158 -35.27 -6.10 15.93
N GLU A 159 -34.33 -5.42 16.58
CA GLU A 159 -33.96 -4.06 16.23
C GLU A 159 -33.46 -4.13 14.79
N LYS A 160 -34.29 -3.61 13.86
CA LYS A 160 -33.91 -3.53 12.45
C LYS A 160 -32.62 -2.71 12.37
N ALA A 161 -31.55 -3.32 11.88
CA ALA A 161 -30.28 -2.62 11.69
C ALA A 161 -30.52 -1.35 10.86
N MET A 162 -30.08 -0.21 11.39
CA MET A 162 -30.18 1.07 10.68
C MET A 162 -29.36 1.03 9.40
N SER A 163 -29.94 1.58 8.33
CA SER A 163 -29.25 1.86 7.08
C SER A 163 -28.69 3.29 7.09
N ASP A 164 -27.68 3.55 6.26
CA ASP A 164 -27.10 4.89 6.09
C ASP A 164 -28.17 5.95 5.76
N ALA A 165 -29.21 5.57 5.01
CA ALA A 165 -30.32 6.44 4.63
C ALA A 165 -31.22 6.83 5.81
N ASP A 166 -31.20 6.09 6.92
CA ASP A 166 -31.99 6.38 8.12
C ASP A 166 -31.41 7.54 8.95
N PHE A 167 -30.11 7.82 8.79
CA PHE A 167 -29.43 8.91 9.51
C PHE A 167 -29.72 10.27 8.87
N LYS A 168 -30.05 11.26 9.71
CA LYS A 168 -30.38 12.62 9.25
C LYS A 168 -29.16 13.53 9.11
N SER A 169 -28.06 13.19 9.79
CA SER A 169 -26.85 14.00 9.81
C SER A 169 -25.60 13.14 10.05
N ALA A 170 -24.44 13.65 9.64
CA ALA A 170 -23.13 13.07 9.94
C ALA A 170 -22.97 12.82 11.45
N LYS A 171 -23.38 13.79 12.28
CA LYS A 171 -23.33 13.69 13.74
C LYS A 171 -24.11 12.48 14.27
N GLU A 172 -25.33 12.24 13.78
CA GLU A 172 -26.14 11.10 14.20
C GLU A 172 -25.48 9.76 13.83
N PHE A 173 -24.85 9.70 12.66
CA PHE A 173 -24.06 8.54 12.23
C PHE A 173 -22.84 8.32 13.13
N ILE A 174 -22.10 9.40 13.46
CA ILE A 174 -20.92 9.35 14.34
C ILE A 174 -21.30 8.91 15.75
N GLU A 175 -22.41 9.40 16.30
CA GLU A 175 -22.93 8.96 17.60
C GLU A 175 -23.29 7.46 17.60
N ALA A 176 -23.80 6.93 16.50
CA ALA A 176 -24.04 5.49 16.35
C ALA A 176 -22.73 4.70 16.21
N LEU A 177 -21.74 5.25 15.50
CA LEU A 177 -20.40 4.66 15.40
C LEU A 177 -19.71 4.59 16.77
N GLU A 178 -19.80 5.64 17.57
CA GLU A 178 -19.26 5.69 18.94
C GLU A 178 -19.89 4.62 19.83
N LYS A 179 -21.23 4.49 19.79
CA LYS A 179 -21.95 3.45 20.53
C LYS A 179 -21.53 2.03 20.13
N LYS A 180 -21.21 1.80 18.86
CA LYS A 180 -20.76 0.51 18.34
C LYS A 180 -19.31 0.19 18.71
N ASN A 181 -18.47 1.20 18.92
CA ASN A 181 -17.03 1.05 19.17
C ASN A 181 -16.62 1.64 20.54
N PRO A 182 -17.15 1.10 21.66
CA PRO A 182 -16.86 1.64 22.98
C PRO A 182 -15.36 1.50 23.33
N GLY A 183 -14.73 2.61 23.69
CA GLY A 183 -13.32 2.65 24.07
C GLY A 183 -12.34 2.73 22.89
N GLU A 184 -12.83 2.98 21.68
CA GLU A 184 -12.01 3.20 20.48
C GLU A 184 -12.10 4.66 20.00
N GLY A 185 -11.65 5.58 20.85
CA GLY A 185 -11.80 7.03 20.64
C GLY A 185 -11.01 7.55 19.45
N ASP A 186 -9.76 7.07 19.26
CA ASP A 186 -8.92 7.49 18.14
C ASP A 186 -9.55 7.08 16.80
N PHE A 187 -10.13 5.87 16.75
CA PHE A 187 -10.83 5.35 15.58
C PHE A 187 -12.11 6.14 15.28
N VAL A 188 -12.96 6.39 16.27
CA VAL A 188 -14.21 7.15 16.09
C VAL A 188 -13.90 8.57 15.64
N GLN A 189 -12.87 9.22 16.20
CA GLN A 189 -12.46 10.55 15.77
C GLN A 189 -12.06 10.58 14.30
N ALA A 190 -11.12 9.71 13.89
CA ALA A 190 -10.64 9.67 12.51
C ALA A 190 -11.77 9.36 11.51
N MET A 191 -12.71 8.49 11.89
CA MET A 191 -13.87 8.22 11.07
C MET A 191 -14.87 9.37 11.02
N GLY A 192 -15.05 10.10 12.11
CA GLY A 192 -15.86 11.31 12.15
C GLY A 192 -15.40 12.33 11.11
N GLU A 193 -14.10 12.61 11.06
CA GLU A 193 -13.52 13.56 10.10
C GLU A 193 -13.77 13.13 8.63
N ILE A 194 -13.68 11.82 8.34
CA ILE A 194 -13.98 11.29 7.01
C ILE A 194 -15.48 11.38 6.71
N VAL A 195 -16.34 10.98 7.66
CA VAL A 195 -17.80 11.04 7.52
C VAL A 195 -18.26 12.47 7.23
N GLU A 196 -17.78 13.44 8.00
CA GLU A 196 -18.09 14.86 7.82
C GLU A 196 -17.67 15.36 6.43
N SER A 197 -16.50 14.93 5.95
CA SER A 197 -15.98 15.34 4.63
C SER A 197 -16.80 14.83 3.45
N VAL A 198 -17.52 13.71 3.60
CA VAL A 198 -18.22 13.03 2.50
C VAL A 198 -19.75 13.08 2.62
N TRP A 199 -20.27 13.52 3.76
CA TRP A 199 -21.71 13.49 4.07
C TRP A 199 -22.55 14.26 3.05
N ASP A 200 -22.17 15.49 2.73
CA ASP A 200 -22.92 16.33 1.79
C ASP A 200 -22.98 15.68 0.39
N TRP A 201 -21.90 15.02 -0.03
CA TRP A 201 -21.91 14.27 -1.27
C TRP A 201 -22.84 13.07 -1.20
N LEU A 202 -22.79 12.27 -0.13
CA LEU A 202 -23.71 11.13 0.05
C LEU A 202 -25.19 11.53 0.03
N LYS A 203 -25.52 12.75 0.47
CA LYS A 203 -26.88 13.31 0.43
C LYS A 203 -27.27 13.92 -0.93
N SER A 204 -26.32 14.13 -1.84
CA SER A 204 -26.61 14.63 -3.18
C SER A 204 -27.21 13.54 -4.08
N ASP A 205 -27.74 13.92 -5.24
CA ASP A 205 -28.29 12.97 -6.21
C ASP A 205 -27.23 11.96 -6.70
N ASP A 206 -25.97 12.39 -6.81
CA ASP A 206 -24.84 11.53 -7.20
C ASP A 206 -24.46 10.53 -6.09
N GLY A 207 -24.56 10.95 -4.83
CA GLY A 207 -24.19 10.11 -3.67
C GLY A 207 -25.31 9.17 -3.22
N LYS A 208 -26.55 9.47 -3.56
CA LYS A 208 -27.74 8.75 -3.11
C LYS A 208 -27.71 7.23 -3.35
N PRO A 209 -27.25 6.71 -4.52
CA PRO A 209 -27.16 5.25 -4.71
C PRO A 209 -26.22 4.58 -3.69
N TYR A 210 -25.13 5.24 -3.29
CA TYR A 210 -24.18 4.72 -2.32
C TYR A 210 -24.73 4.75 -0.90
N LEU A 211 -25.47 5.82 -0.56
CA LEU A 211 -26.19 5.93 0.70
C LEU A 211 -27.27 4.83 0.82
N GLU A 212 -28.04 4.59 -0.23
CA GLU A 212 -29.06 3.52 -0.26
C GLU A 212 -28.44 2.11 -0.20
N ALA A 213 -27.23 1.94 -0.75
CA ALA A 213 -26.47 0.69 -0.69
C ALA A 213 -25.67 0.48 0.61
N ASN A 214 -25.88 1.33 1.62
CA ASN A 214 -25.26 1.25 2.94
C ASN A 214 -23.72 1.29 2.89
N ILE A 215 -23.14 2.02 1.93
CA ILE A 215 -21.70 2.03 1.67
C ILE A 215 -20.92 2.66 2.82
N LEU A 216 -21.43 3.69 3.49
CA LEU A 216 -20.73 4.34 4.59
C LEU A 216 -20.65 3.40 5.81
N SER A 217 -21.76 2.77 6.21
CA SER A 217 -21.79 1.76 7.26
C SER A 217 -20.85 0.59 6.98
N ARG A 218 -20.74 0.16 5.72
CA ARG A 218 -19.82 -0.89 5.30
C ARG A 218 -18.37 -0.42 5.28
N PHE A 219 -18.13 0.83 4.88
CA PHE A 219 -16.79 1.40 4.81
C PHE A 219 -16.18 1.54 6.20
N VAL A 220 -16.94 2.02 7.20
CA VAL A 220 -16.42 2.22 8.57
C VAL A 220 -16.23 0.92 9.36
N GLU A 221 -16.65 -0.23 8.83
CA GLU A 221 -16.42 -1.52 9.47
C GLU A 221 -15.24 -2.23 8.78
N PRO A 222 -14.15 -2.58 9.49
CA PRO A 222 -13.07 -3.35 8.89
C PRO A 222 -13.59 -4.70 8.38
N GLU A 223 -13.26 -5.08 7.14
CA GLU A 223 -13.63 -6.39 6.58
C GLU A 223 -13.17 -7.55 7.47
N ARG A 224 -11.98 -7.44 8.07
CA ARG A 224 -11.46 -8.43 9.02
C ARG A 224 -10.44 -7.85 10.00
N VAL A 225 -10.53 -8.26 11.26
CA VAL A 225 -9.49 -8.03 12.28
C VAL A 225 -8.98 -9.35 12.82
N VAL A 226 -7.67 -9.56 12.78
CA VAL A 226 -7.00 -10.72 13.37
C VAL A 226 -6.15 -10.27 14.56
N MET A 227 -6.48 -10.75 15.75
CA MET A 227 -5.73 -10.52 16.99
C MET A 227 -5.19 -11.84 17.50
N PHE A 228 -3.90 -11.90 17.82
CA PHE A 228 -3.24 -13.16 18.17
C PHE A 228 -2.13 -12.97 19.20
N ARG A 229 -1.78 -14.08 19.88
CA ARG A 229 -0.70 -14.13 20.86
C ARG A 229 0.64 -14.38 20.17
N VAL A 230 1.68 -13.67 20.59
CA VAL A 230 3.07 -13.86 20.12
C VAL A 230 3.94 -14.25 21.31
N VAL A 231 4.39 -15.49 21.33
CA VAL A 231 5.27 -16.01 22.40
C VAL A 231 6.67 -16.18 21.84
N TRP A 232 7.67 -15.64 22.53
CA TRP A 232 9.07 -15.66 22.10
C TRP A 232 10.00 -15.74 23.32
N GLN A 233 11.29 -16.00 23.10
CA GLN A 233 12.29 -16.12 24.16
C GLN A 233 13.29 -14.97 24.06
N ASP A 234 13.62 -14.31 25.17
CA ASP A 234 14.66 -13.28 25.22
C ASP A 234 16.07 -13.89 25.28
N ASP A 235 17.11 -13.04 25.33
CA ASP A 235 18.50 -13.51 25.37
C ASP A 235 18.87 -14.17 26.72
N ASP A 236 18.12 -13.91 27.79
CA ASP A 236 18.29 -14.54 29.10
C ASP A 236 17.55 -15.90 29.19
N GLY A 237 16.89 -16.32 28.11
CA GLY A 237 16.12 -17.56 28.05
C GLY A 237 14.72 -17.47 28.65
N ALA A 238 14.26 -16.29 29.08
CA ALA A 238 12.92 -16.10 29.62
C ALA A 238 11.87 -16.02 28.51
N THR A 239 10.74 -16.69 28.72
CA THR A 239 9.59 -16.62 27.81
C THR A 239 8.86 -15.29 27.99
N ARG A 240 8.67 -14.59 26.88
CA ARG A 240 7.95 -13.31 26.77
C ARG A 240 6.67 -13.51 25.96
N VAL A 241 5.68 -12.66 26.23
CA VAL A 241 4.37 -12.69 25.55
C VAL A 241 4.00 -11.27 25.15
N ASN A 242 3.60 -11.13 23.89
CA ASN A 242 3.12 -9.89 23.30
C ASN A 242 1.82 -10.17 22.53
N ARG A 243 1.08 -9.11 22.24
CA ARG A 243 -0.11 -9.18 21.40
C ARG A 243 0.23 -8.73 19.99
N GLY A 244 -0.21 -9.49 18.99
CA GLY A 244 -0.10 -9.18 17.58
C GLY A 244 -1.47 -8.87 16.97
N TYR A 245 -1.47 -8.02 15.94
CA TYR A 245 -2.66 -7.55 15.26
C TYR A 245 -2.45 -7.46 13.74
N ARG A 246 -3.50 -7.76 12.98
CA ARG A 246 -3.65 -7.36 11.58
C ARG A 246 -5.10 -6.95 11.28
N VAL A 247 -5.31 -5.67 11.03
CA VAL A 247 -6.56 -5.06 10.56
C VAL A 247 -6.51 -5.02 9.03
N GLN A 248 -7.38 -5.79 8.40
CA GLN A 248 -7.61 -5.84 6.97
C GLN A 248 -8.87 -5.05 6.69
N PHE A 249 -8.70 -3.75 6.44
CA PHE A 249 -9.79 -2.79 6.59
C PHE A 249 -10.70 -2.80 5.36
N ASN A 250 -10.13 -2.63 4.16
CA ASN A 250 -10.91 -2.61 2.93
C ASN A 250 -10.09 -3.18 1.76
N SER A 251 -10.66 -4.09 0.98
CA SER A 251 -10.03 -4.72 -0.20
C SER A 251 -10.70 -4.36 -1.53
N ALA A 252 -11.66 -3.44 -1.53
CA ALA A 252 -12.45 -3.11 -2.71
C ALA A 252 -11.59 -2.67 -3.90
N CYS A 253 -10.47 -2.00 -3.66
CA CYS A 253 -9.56 -1.51 -4.70
C CYS A 253 -8.30 -2.37 -4.88
N GLY A 254 -8.19 -3.54 -4.24
CA GLY A 254 -7.04 -4.44 -4.36
C GLY A 254 -6.63 -5.07 -3.02
N PRO A 255 -5.49 -5.79 -2.97
CA PRO A 255 -5.01 -6.43 -1.74
C PRO A 255 -4.85 -5.44 -0.58
N TYR A 256 -5.12 -5.85 0.65
CA TYR A 256 -4.92 -5.00 1.82
C TYR A 256 -3.47 -4.52 1.86
N LYS A 257 -3.26 -3.22 2.08
CA LYS A 257 -1.93 -2.63 2.06
C LYS A 257 -1.75 -1.68 3.23
N GLY A 258 -0.71 -1.94 4.02
CA GLY A 258 -0.22 -1.00 5.01
C GLY A 258 0.72 -1.61 6.05
N GLY A 259 1.44 -0.72 6.74
CA GLY A 259 2.58 -1.08 7.58
C GLY A 259 2.27 -1.91 8.83
N LEU A 260 3.34 -2.44 9.43
CA LEU A 260 3.37 -3.08 10.73
C LEU A 260 4.09 -2.16 11.73
N ARG A 261 3.46 -1.86 12.86
CA ARG A 261 4.02 -1.02 13.93
C ARG A 261 4.39 -1.86 15.15
N PHE A 262 5.65 -1.79 15.60
CA PHE A 262 6.10 -2.40 16.86
C PHE A 262 6.40 -1.29 17.87
N HIS A 263 5.44 -1.03 18.75
CA HIS A 263 5.56 0.02 19.76
C HIS A 263 4.69 -0.33 20.98
N PRO A 264 5.14 -0.06 22.22
CA PRO A 264 4.40 -0.43 23.44
C PRO A 264 3.01 0.22 23.57
N SER A 265 2.74 1.30 22.82
CA SER A 265 1.42 1.94 22.81
C SER A 265 0.41 1.30 21.86
N VAL A 266 0.79 0.30 21.04
CA VAL A 266 -0.10 -0.27 20.02
C VAL A 266 -1.33 -0.91 20.65
N THR A 267 -2.52 -0.46 20.24
CA THR A 267 -3.83 -1.02 20.59
C THR A 267 -4.63 -1.33 19.32
N LEU A 268 -5.79 -1.99 19.45
CA LEU A 268 -6.69 -2.21 18.31
C LEU A 268 -7.23 -0.87 17.78
N ASP A 269 -7.64 0.03 18.68
CA ASP A 269 -8.09 1.39 18.37
C ASP A 269 -7.12 2.11 17.43
N ILE A 270 -5.83 2.17 17.84
CA ILE A 270 -4.77 2.79 17.04
C ILE A 270 -4.63 2.16 15.65
N LEU A 271 -4.74 0.84 15.55
CA LEU A 271 -4.58 0.14 14.28
C LEU A 271 -5.81 0.24 13.38
N LYS A 272 -7.02 0.37 13.94
CA LYS A 272 -8.24 0.61 13.17
C LYS A 272 -8.21 1.99 12.54
N PHE A 273 -7.89 3.05 13.30
CA PHE A 273 -7.80 4.39 12.73
C PHE A 273 -6.73 4.47 11.64
N LEU A 274 -5.53 3.93 11.89
CA LEU A 274 -4.47 3.90 10.90
C LEU A 274 -4.85 3.06 9.68
N GLY A 275 -5.63 2.00 9.86
CA GLY A 275 -6.15 1.16 8.79
C GLY A 275 -7.14 1.89 7.90
N ALA A 276 -8.07 2.64 8.49
CA ALA A 276 -9.08 3.42 7.79
C ALA A 276 -8.44 4.53 6.94
N GLU A 277 -7.56 5.32 7.54
CA GLU A 277 -6.75 6.36 6.87
C GLU A 277 -5.95 5.78 5.69
N GLN A 278 -5.41 4.58 5.87
CA GLN A 278 -4.64 3.90 4.83
C GLN A 278 -5.49 3.52 3.62
N VAL A 279 -6.81 3.29 3.76
CA VAL A 279 -7.70 3.02 2.61
C VAL A 279 -7.72 4.22 1.67
N LEU A 280 -8.02 5.41 2.19
CA LEU A 280 -8.13 6.62 1.39
C LEU A 280 -6.78 7.03 0.81
N LYS A 281 -5.73 7.02 1.64
CA LYS A 281 -4.35 7.31 1.21
C LYS A 281 -3.89 6.39 0.09
N ASN A 282 -4.20 5.10 0.16
CA ASN A 282 -3.83 4.14 -0.89
C ASN A 282 -4.61 4.38 -2.17
N ARG A 283 -5.92 4.65 -2.07
CA ARG A 283 -6.77 4.94 -3.22
C ARG A 283 -6.31 6.20 -3.98
N LEU A 284 -5.89 7.25 -3.27
CA LEU A 284 -5.36 8.47 -3.87
C LEU A 284 -4.23 8.20 -4.86
N THR A 285 -3.39 7.19 -4.61
CA THR A 285 -2.28 6.84 -5.52
C THR A 285 -2.73 6.39 -6.92
N GLY A 286 -4.01 6.06 -7.10
CA GLY A 286 -4.55 5.47 -8.33
C GLY A 286 -4.23 3.98 -8.50
N LEU A 287 -3.31 3.42 -7.71
CA LEU A 287 -2.82 2.05 -7.83
C LEU A 287 -3.80 1.03 -7.20
N PRO A 288 -3.79 -0.24 -7.65
CA PRO A 288 -4.75 -1.26 -7.22
C PRO A 288 -4.36 -1.88 -5.88
N ILE A 289 -4.48 -1.09 -4.80
CA ILE A 289 -4.19 -1.49 -3.42
C ILE A 289 -5.35 -1.07 -2.50
N GLY A 290 -5.80 -1.99 -1.65
CA GLY A 290 -6.75 -1.74 -0.57
C GLY A 290 -6.05 -1.17 0.67
N GLY A 291 -6.73 -1.06 1.81
CA GLY A 291 -6.19 -0.52 3.06
C GLY A 291 -6.12 -1.53 4.20
N GLY A 292 -5.05 -1.45 5.00
CA GLY A 292 -4.92 -2.25 6.21
C GLY A 292 -3.79 -1.75 7.09
N LYS A 293 -3.71 -2.25 8.32
CA LYS A 293 -2.63 -1.94 9.27
C LYS A 293 -2.41 -3.11 10.22
N GLY A 294 -1.22 -3.23 10.79
CA GLY A 294 -0.97 -4.24 11.81
C GLY A 294 0.12 -3.81 12.75
N GLY A 295 0.46 -4.69 13.68
CA GLY A 295 1.51 -4.38 14.64
C GLY A 295 1.49 -5.25 15.88
N SER A 296 2.27 -4.84 16.86
CA SER A 296 2.34 -5.44 18.17
C SER A 296 2.75 -4.42 19.22
N ASP A 297 2.32 -4.67 20.47
CA ASP A 297 2.80 -3.98 21.67
C ASP A 297 4.28 -4.28 22.00
N PHE A 298 4.98 -5.07 21.17
CA PHE A 298 6.41 -5.31 21.27
C PHE A 298 7.23 -4.04 21.13
N ASN A 299 8.18 -3.84 22.05
CA ASN A 299 9.11 -2.73 22.03
C ASN A 299 10.51 -3.18 21.54
N PRO A 300 10.92 -2.80 20.32
CA PRO A 300 12.23 -3.16 19.77
C PRO A 300 13.38 -2.37 20.42
N LYS A 301 13.11 -1.26 21.13
CA LYS A 301 14.14 -0.46 21.79
C LYS A 301 14.79 -1.26 22.91
N GLY A 302 16.13 -1.25 22.94
CA GLY A 302 16.94 -1.98 23.91
C GLY A 302 16.95 -3.50 23.71
N LYS A 303 16.44 -4.00 22.57
CA LYS A 303 16.51 -5.43 22.21
C LYS A 303 17.71 -5.72 21.32
N SER A 304 18.30 -6.89 21.48
CA SER A 304 19.33 -7.37 20.57
C SER A 304 18.75 -7.72 19.20
N ASP A 305 19.60 -7.82 18.18
CA ASP A 305 19.19 -8.28 16.86
C ASP A 305 18.58 -9.70 16.92
N ASN A 306 19.06 -10.55 17.81
CA ASN A 306 18.57 -11.91 17.99
C ASN A 306 17.18 -11.93 18.62
N GLU A 307 16.92 -11.10 19.64
CA GLU A 307 15.59 -10.95 20.23
C GLU A 307 14.57 -10.45 19.20
N VAL A 308 14.94 -9.42 18.42
CA VAL A 308 14.07 -8.88 17.37
C VAL A 308 13.81 -9.93 16.28
N MET A 309 14.83 -10.69 15.89
CA MET A 309 14.66 -11.80 14.94
C MET A 309 13.71 -12.87 15.47
N ARG A 310 13.89 -13.33 16.72
CA ARG A 310 13.02 -14.35 17.34
C ARG A 310 11.59 -13.84 17.47
N PHE A 311 11.40 -12.58 17.85
CA PHE A 311 10.09 -11.95 17.88
C PHE A 311 9.44 -11.91 16.48
N CYS A 312 10.15 -11.41 15.46
CA CYS A 312 9.64 -11.35 14.09
C CYS A 312 9.26 -12.74 13.55
N GLN A 313 10.08 -13.75 13.85
CA GLN A 313 9.78 -15.13 13.48
C GLN A 313 8.52 -15.62 14.18
N ALA A 314 8.41 -15.46 15.51
CA ALA A 314 7.22 -15.82 16.27
C ALA A 314 5.96 -15.09 15.77
N PHE A 315 6.05 -13.79 15.49
CA PHE A 315 4.96 -13.00 14.92
C PHE A 315 4.50 -13.56 13.56
N MET A 316 5.45 -13.87 12.68
CA MET A 316 5.15 -14.40 11.35
C MET A 316 4.63 -15.84 11.37
N THR A 317 4.91 -16.64 12.42
CA THR A 317 4.32 -18.00 12.55
C THR A 317 2.80 -18.00 12.63
N GLU A 318 2.18 -16.92 13.06
CA GLU A 318 0.73 -16.75 12.96
C GLU A 318 0.36 -15.92 11.73
N MET A 319 1.03 -14.79 11.50
CA MET A 319 0.66 -13.86 10.44
C MET A 319 0.66 -14.47 9.03
N PHE A 320 1.57 -15.41 8.73
CA PHE A 320 1.79 -15.90 7.37
C PHE A 320 0.54 -16.48 6.68
N ARG A 321 -0.43 -17.02 7.45
CA ARG A 321 -1.65 -17.63 6.91
C ARG A 321 -2.73 -16.60 6.53
N HIS A 322 -2.56 -15.35 6.96
CA HIS A 322 -3.50 -14.25 6.75
C HIS A 322 -3.05 -13.29 5.64
N ILE A 323 -1.82 -13.46 5.14
CA ILE A 323 -1.19 -12.56 4.15
C ILE A 323 -0.83 -13.30 2.86
N GLY A 324 -0.79 -12.56 1.75
CA GLY A 324 -0.50 -13.09 0.43
C GLY A 324 -0.29 -11.97 -0.59
N PRO A 325 0.47 -12.20 -1.69
CA PRO A 325 0.73 -11.16 -2.69
C PRO A 325 -0.54 -10.57 -3.33
N ASN A 326 -1.63 -11.34 -3.36
CA ASN A 326 -2.95 -10.92 -3.86
C ASN A 326 -4.01 -10.83 -2.76
N THR A 327 -3.60 -10.80 -1.49
CA THR A 327 -4.52 -10.79 -0.34
C THR A 327 -4.18 -9.63 0.58
N ASP A 328 -2.97 -9.61 1.14
CA ASP A 328 -2.52 -8.60 2.08
C ASP A 328 -0.99 -8.49 2.00
N VAL A 329 -0.48 -7.28 1.73
CA VAL A 329 0.95 -6.99 1.54
C VAL A 329 1.42 -5.95 2.57
N PRO A 330 1.89 -6.39 3.76
CA PRO A 330 2.35 -5.47 4.78
C PRO A 330 3.64 -4.71 4.39
N ALA A 331 4.02 -3.74 5.23
CA ALA A 331 5.22 -2.93 5.08
C ALA A 331 5.84 -2.62 6.45
N GLY A 332 6.95 -1.88 6.46
CA GLY A 332 7.47 -1.25 7.67
C GLY A 332 6.62 -0.06 8.15
N ASP A 333 6.71 0.24 9.44
CA ASP A 333 6.20 1.43 10.15
C ASP A 333 7.10 1.68 11.38
N ILE A 334 6.67 2.46 12.37
CA ILE A 334 7.42 2.70 13.60
C ILE A 334 7.80 1.35 14.25
N GLY A 335 9.09 1.15 14.49
CA GLY A 335 9.63 -0.08 15.07
C GLY A 335 9.81 -1.25 14.09
N VAL A 336 9.46 -1.08 12.80
CA VAL A 336 9.63 -2.08 11.74
C VAL A 336 10.32 -1.43 10.54
N ALA A 337 11.64 -1.55 10.47
CA ALA A 337 12.46 -1.04 9.38
C ALA A 337 12.95 -2.20 8.48
N GLY A 338 13.96 -1.94 7.64
CA GLY A 338 14.49 -2.94 6.70
C GLY A 338 14.99 -4.23 7.38
N ARG A 339 15.50 -4.13 8.62
CA ARG A 339 15.93 -5.28 9.44
C ARG A 339 14.75 -6.19 9.78
N GLU A 340 13.70 -5.64 10.38
CA GLU A 340 12.49 -6.39 10.76
C GLU A 340 11.78 -6.95 9.52
N VAL A 341 11.63 -6.14 8.47
CA VAL A 341 11.06 -6.59 7.18
C VAL A 341 11.86 -7.78 6.64
N GLY A 342 13.18 -7.76 6.73
CA GLY A 342 14.04 -8.88 6.34
C GLY A 342 13.76 -10.16 7.15
N PHE A 343 13.67 -10.06 8.47
CA PHE A 343 13.37 -11.21 9.34
C PHE A 343 11.96 -11.77 9.11
N LEU A 344 10.96 -10.88 8.98
CA LEU A 344 9.57 -11.23 8.67
C LEU A 344 9.48 -11.93 7.30
N PHE A 345 10.12 -11.37 6.28
CA PHE A 345 10.16 -11.95 4.94
C PHE A 345 10.85 -13.32 4.93
N GLY A 346 11.98 -13.44 5.64
CA GLY A 346 12.70 -14.71 5.77
C GLY A 346 11.85 -15.81 6.38
N MET A 347 11.11 -15.49 7.45
CA MET A 347 10.21 -16.45 8.09
C MET A 347 8.99 -16.79 7.23
N TYR A 348 8.38 -15.81 6.57
CA TYR A 348 7.29 -16.05 5.61
C TYR A 348 7.73 -17.01 4.52
N LYS A 349 8.87 -16.73 3.87
CA LYS A 349 9.45 -17.58 2.83
C LYS A 349 9.70 -19.00 3.32
N LYS A 350 10.16 -19.16 4.57
CA LYS A 350 10.40 -20.48 5.17
C LYS A 350 9.09 -21.26 5.37
N LEU A 351 8.05 -20.62 5.87
CA LEU A 351 6.75 -21.25 6.16
C LEU A 351 5.95 -21.55 4.89
N HIS A 352 5.91 -20.60 3.96
CA HIS A 352 5.12 -20.72 2.74
C HIS A 352 5.88 -21.37 1.57
N ASN A 353 7.20 -21.51 1.69
CA ASN A 353 8.10 -22.10 0.69
C ASN A 353 8.01 -21.42 -0.70
N ARG A 354 7.88 -20.09 -0.71
CA ARG A 354 7.77 -19.26 -1.92
C ARG A 354 8.53 -17.96 -1.76
N PHE A 355 9.16 -17.50 -2.86
CA PHE A 355 9.77 -16.18 -2.94
C PHE A 355 8.86 -15.28 -3.78
N GLU A 356 8.12 -14.38 -3.12
CA GLU A 356 7.12 -13.53 -3.74
C GLU A 356 6.98 -12.20 -3.01
N GLY A 357 6.33 -11.21 -3.63
CA GLY A 357 6.19 -9.84 -3.12
C GLY A 357 5.20 -9.73 -1.95
N ILE A 358 5.46 -10.40 -0.83
CA ILE A 358 4.58 -10.45 0.33
C ILE A 358 4.73 -9.26 1.28
N LEU A 359 5.89 -8.62 1.27
CA LEU A 359 6.21 -7.45 2.07
C LEU A 359 6.86 -6.41 1.18
N THR A 360 6.72 -5.16 1.57
CA THR A 360 7.32 -4.00 0.87
C THR A 360 8.25 -3.23 1.80
N GLY A 361 9.18 -2.46 1.24
CA GLY A 361 10.31 -1.93 1.99
C GLY A 361 11.36 -3.00 2.27
N LYS A 362 11.46 -4.02 1.40
CA LYS A 362 12.49 -5.05 1.50
C LYS A 362 13.86 -4.42 1.19
N PRO A 363 14.95 -4.97 1.75
CA PRO A 363 16.30 -4.69 1.24
C PRO A 363 16.39 -4.98 -0.27
N ALA A 364 17.23 -4.23 -0.99
CA ALA A 364 17.36 -4.35 -2.46
C ALA A 364 17.59 -5.80 -2.93
N LEU A 365 18.51 -6.53 -2.29
CA LEU A 365 18.82 -7.94 -2.60
C LEU A 365 17.65 -8.91 -2.34
N LEU A 366 16.63 -8.49 -1.59
CA LEU A 366 15.43 -9.26 -1.31
C LEU A 366 14.23 -8.83 -2.17
N GLY A 367 14.46 -8.06 -3.24
CA GLY A 367 13.42 -7.53 -4.13
C GLY A 367 12.83 -6.20 -3.67
N GLY A 368 13.62 -5.40 -2.93
CA GLY A 368 13.28 -4.01 -2.63
C GLY A 368 13.31 -3.10 -3.86
N SER A 369 12.55 -2.01 -3.84
CA SER A 369 12.60 -0.98 -4.88
C SER A 369 13.68 0.06 -4.60
N ASN A 370 14.30 0.58 -5.66
CA ASN A 370 15.01 1.86 -5.59
C ASN A 370 14.07 2.98 -5.12
N LEU A 371 14.65 4.06 -4.60
CA LEU A 371 13.95 5.22 -4.01
C LEU A 371 13.05 4.95 -2.81
N ARG A 372 12.96 3.72 -2.28
CA ARG A 372 12.08 3.45 -1.15
C ARG A 372 12.40 4.31 0.09
N PRO A 373 13.67 4.53 0.50
CA PRO A 373 13.99 5.44 1.59
C PRO A 373 13.53 6.89 1.36
N GLU A 374 13.67 7.36 0.12
CA GLU A 374 13.43 8.75 -0.30
C GLU A 374 11.97 9.07 -0.61
N ALA A 375 11.20 8.05 -0.99
CA ALA A 375 9.89 8.16 -1.62
C ALA A 375 8.90 9.09 -0.92
N THR A 376 8.85 9.06 0.42
CA THR A 376 7.95 9.94 1.18
C THR A 376 8.44 11.39 1.14
N GLY A 377 9.73 11.64 1.41
CA GLY A 377 10.28 13.00 1.41
C GLY A 377 10.20 13.65 0.03
N TYR A 378 10.57 12.91 -1.03
CA TYR A 378 10.45 13.36 -2.41
C TYR A 378 8.98 13.60 -2.77
N GLY A 379 8.08 12.69 -2.39
CA GLY A 379 6.66 12.82 -2.67
C GLY A 379 6.04 14.09 -2.09
N VAL A 380 6.37 14.42 -0.84
CA VAL A 380 5.90 15.65 -0.18
C VAL A 380 6.36 16.90 -0.94
N VAL A 381 7.62 16.92 -1.39
CA VAL A 381 8.15 18.04 -2.17
C VAL A 381 7.46 18.16 -3.53
N TYR A 382 7.25 17.05 -4.24
CA TYR A 382 6.51 17.05 -5.51
C TYR A 382 5.06 17.51 -5.35
N PHE A 383 4.42 17.15 -4.23
CA PHE A 383 3.05 17.60 -3.94
C PHE A 383 2.99 19.09 -3.61
N ALA A 384 3.94 19.61 -2.82
CA ALA A 384 4.04 21.04 -2.53
C ALA A 384 4.35 21.86 -3.80
N ASP A 385 5.24 21.37 -4.66
CA ASP A 385 5.52 21.96 -5.97
C ASP A 385 4.23 22.09 -6.80
N ALA A 386 3.43 21.02 -6.89
CA ALA A 386 2.16 21.02 -7.62
C ALA A 386 1.11 21.98 -7.01
N ILE A 387 0.99 22.05 -5.67
CA ILE A 387 0.11 22.99 -4.98
C ILE A 387 0.48 24.44 -5.33
N LEU A 388 1.77 24.77 -5.29
CA LEU A 388 2.24 26.13 -5.58
C LEU A 388 2.05 26.47 -7.06
N ARG A 389 2.28 25.52 -7.97
CA ARG A 389 1.98 25.70 -9.40
C ARG A 389 0.50 25.93 -9.64
N GLN A 390 -0.40 25.27 -8.91
CA GLN A 390 -1.84 25.49 -9.03
C GLN A 390 -2.26 26.88 -8.54
N ALA A 391 -1.56 27.42 -7.54
CA ALA A 391 -1.85 28.74 -6.97
C ALA A 391 -1.22 29.90 -7.77
N GLN A 392 -0.17 29.64 -8.53
CA GLN A 392 0.43 30.60 -9.47
C GLN A 392 -0.25 30.43 -10.83
N SER A 393 -0.98 31.42 -11.34
CA SER A 393 -1.55 31.36 -12.70
C SER A 393 -0.49 30.92 -13.72
N GLU A 394 -0.82 29.98 -14.61
CA GLU A 394 -0.01 29.08 -15.47
C GLU A 394 1.30 29.58 -16.15
N ASP A 395 1.76 30.81 -15.94
CA ASP A 395 2.85 31.46 -16.67
C ASP A 395 4.24 31.36 -15.97
N SER A 396 4.42 30.46 -15.00
CA SER A 396 5.68 30.31 -14.24
C SER A 396 6.73 29.40 -14.91
N GLY A 397 6.71 29.24 -16.24
CA GLY A 397 7.74 28.50 -16.99
C GLY A 397 8.05 27.09 -16.46
N ASP A 398 9.22 26.56 -16.83
CA ASP A 398 9.66 25.21 -16.40
C ASP A 398 10.31 25.19 -15.01
N GLU A 399 10.57 26.34 -14.41
CA GLU A 399 11.26 26.43 -13.11
C GLU A 399 10.34 26.01 -11.96
N SER A 400 10.90 25.40 -10.91
CA SER A 400 10.11 25.05 -9.71
C SER A 400 9.71 26.31 -8.93
N PRO A 401 8.43 26.47 -8.53
CA PRO A 401 8.02 27.55 -7.64
C PRO A 401 8.68 27.50 -6.26
N LEU A 402 9.35 26.39 -5.90
CA LEU A 402 10.09 26.24 -4.64
C LEU A 402 11.43 26.98 -4.66
N LYS A 403 11.96 27.30 -5.85
CA LYS A 403 13.28 27.92 -5.98
C LYS A 403 13.34 29.26 -5.24
N GLY A 404 14.35 29.41 -4.39
CA GLY A 404 14.59 30.61 -3.60
C GLY A 404 13.66 30.81 -2.40
N LEU A 405 12.66 29.94 -2.20
CA LEU A 405 11.79 30.01 -1.03
C LEU A 405 12.52 29.54 0.22
N THR A 406 12.25 30.22 1.34
CA THR A 406 12.78 29.84 2.65
C THR A 406 11.87 28.80 3.28
N VAL A 407 12.44 27.67 3.71
CA VAL A 407 11.70 26.51 4.19
C VAL A 407 12.03 26.20 5.64
N ALA A 408 11.00 26.09 6.47
CA ALA A 408 11.11 25.48 7.80
C ALA A 408 10.64 24.01 7.74
N ALA A 409 11.48 23.08 8.21
CA ALA A 409 11.11 21.68 8.30
C ALA A 409 11.35 21.17 9.73
N SER A 410 10.45 20.31 10.22
CA SER A 410 10.68 19.59 11.47
C SER A 410 11.15 18.16 11.18
N GLY A 411 11.72 17.53 12.19
CA GLY A 411 12.24 16.18 12.11
C GLY A 411 13.62 16.10 11.48
N SER A 412 14.23 14.94 11.65
CA SER A 412 15.57 14.60 11.15
C SER A 412 15.67 13.10 10.87
N GLY A 413 14.51 12.45 10.70
CA GLY A 413 14.41 11.07 10.21
C GLY A 413 14.39 11.01 8.69
N ASN A 414 14.16 9.81 8.13
CA ASN A 414 14.17 9.59 6.69
C ASN A 414 13.34 10.60 5.89
N VAL A 415 12.11 10.91 6.33
CA VAL A 415 11.24 11.84 5.60
C VAL A 415 11.89 13.23 5.50
N ALA A 416 12.30 13.81 6.64
CA ALA A 416 12.90 15.13 6.68
C ALA A 416 14.23 15.19 5.91
N ILE A 417 15.10 14.19 6.06
CA ILE A 417 16.40 14.11 5.36
C ILE A 417 16.22 14.15 3.84
N TYR A 418 15.35 13.31 3.30
CA TYR A 418 15.18 13.21 1.85
C TYR A 418 14.27 14.31 1.28
N LEU A 419 13.40 14.89 2.11
CA LEU A 419 12.72 16.14 1.81
C LEU A 419 13.73 17.28 1.64
N THR A 420 14.67 17.45 2.59
CA THR A 420 15.76 18.42 2.49
C THR A 420 16.59 18.20 1.23
N GLN A 421 16.96 16.95 0.93
CA GLN A 421 17.67 16.62 -0.30
C GLN A 421 16.94 17.13 -1.55
N LYS A 422 15.64 16.81 -1.71
CA LYS A 422 14.88 17.22 -2.88
C LYS A 422 14.64 18.73 -2.94
N LEU A 423 14.49 19.38 -1.79
CA LEU A 423 14.35 20.84 -1.72
C LEU A 423 15.63 21.56 -2.17
N ILE A 424 16.81 21.06 -1.76
CA ILE A 424 18.10 21.58 -2.23
C ILE A 424 18.23 21.41 -3.74
N GLU A 425 17.89 20.22 -4.28
CA GLU A 425 17.90 19.95 -5.73
C GLU A 425 17.01 20.93 -6.52
N LEU A 426 15.87 21.36 -5.95
CA LEU A 426 14.95 22.33 -6.55
C LEU A 426 15.30 23.80 -6.22
N GLY A 427 16.38 24.04 -5.49
CA GLY A 427 16.89 25.37 -5.17
C GLY A 427 16.14 26.11 -4.05
N ALA A 428 15.39 25.40 -3.21
CA ALA A 428 14.81 25.97 -1.99
C ALA A 428 15.84 26.05 -0.86
N LYS A 429 15.68 27.00 0.06
CA LYS A 429 16.58 27.21 1.19
C LYS A 429 15.99 26.65 2.48
N VAL A 430 16.40 25.44 2.86
CA VAL A 430 15.97 24.79 4.12
C VAL A 430 16.77 25.37 5.29
N VAL A 431 16.08 26.00 6.24
CA VAL A 431 16.71 26.72 7.35
C VAL A 431 16.51 26.06 8.71
N THR A 432 15.63 25.06 8.83
CA THR A 432 15.43 24.33 10.08
C THR A 432 15.30 22.82 9.86
N LEU A 433 15.72 22.07 10.87
CA LEU A 433 15.43 20.64 11.10
C LEU A 433 15.37 20.41 12.60
N SER A 434 14.72 19.34 13.05
CA SER A 434 14.57 19.09 14.49
C SER A 434 14.74 17.63 14.89
N ASP A 435 14.97 17.39 16.17
CA ASP A 435 14.74 16.09 16.79
C ASP A 435 13.99 16.24 18.11
N SER A 436 13.79 15.15 18.83
CA SER A 436 13.06 15.15 20.10
C SER A 436 13.59 16.10 21.17
N SER A 437 14.81 16.62 21.00
CA SER A 437 15.52 17.42 21.99
C SER A 437 15.52 18.92 21.64
N GLY A 438 15.16 19.29 20.41
CA GLY A 438 15.13 20.68 19.95
C GLY A 438 15.32 20.82 18.45
N SER A 439 15.38 22.07 17.99
CA SER A 439 15.45 22.44 16.57
C SER A 439 16.73 23.23 16.27
N ILE A 440 17.33 23.00 15.10
CA ILE A 440 18.37 23.88 14.57
C ILE A 440 17.73 24.98 13.72
N TYR A 441 18.32 26.16 13.76
CA TYR A 441 18.08 27.25 12.82
C TYR A 441 19.38 27.70 12.17
N ASP A 442 19.52 27.38 10.89
CA ASP A 442 20.65 27.74 10.04
C ASP A 442 20.18 28.77 9.00
N LYS A 443 20.46 30.05 9.27
CA LYS A 443 19.95 31.17 8.46
C LYS A 443 20.46 31.14 7.00
N GLU A 444 21.67 30.64 6.80
CA GLU A 444 22.28 30.49 5.48
C GLU A 444 21.74 29.28 4.73
N GLY A 445 21.15 28.33 5.46
CA GLY A 445 20.51 27.14 4.94
C GLY A 445 21.42 25.92 4.90
N ILE A 446 20.79 24.77 4.70
CA ILE A 446 21.45 23.47 4.57
C ILE A 446 21.86 23.26 3.11
N ASP A 447 23.16 23.07 2.88
CA ASP A 447 23.74 22.68 1.58
C ASP A 447 24.04 21.17 1.55
N ASP A 448 24.62 20.69 0.44
CA ASP A 448 24.92 19.26 0.24
C ASP A 448 25.90 18.71 1.30
N ASP A 449 26.92 19.48 1.69
CA ASP A 449 27.92 19.07 2.68
C ASP A 449 27.31 18.99 4.10
N LYS A 450 26.47 19.96 4.45
CA LYS A 450 25.69 19.97 5.70
C LYS A 450 24.69 18.81 5.72
N LEU A 451 24.02 18.53 4.60
CA LEU A 451 23.10 17.40 4.47
C LEU A 451 23.81 16.06 4.61
N GLU A 452 24.97 15.86 3.98
CA GLU A 452 25.77 14.64 4.12
C GLU A 452 26.14 14.40 5.59
N PHE A 453 26.54 15.45 6.31
CA PHE A 453 26.79 15.35 7.74
C PHE A 453 25.54 14.94 8.53
N ILE A 454 24.37 15.52 8.22
CA ILE A 454 23.11 15.15 8.88
C ILE A 454 22.75 13.69 8.60
N MET A 455 22.94 13.22 7.36
CA MET A 455 22.72 11.82 6.98
C MET A 455 23.61 10.88 7.79
N ASP A 456 24.92 11.14 7.90
CA ASP A 456 25.81 10.33 8.72
C ASP A 456 25.42 10.37 10.21
N LEU A 457 25.16 11.58 10.73
CA LEU A 457 24.76 11.80 12.11
C LEU A 457 23.52 10.99 12.47
N LYS A 458 22.49 10.99 11.61
CA LYS A 458 21.19 10.40 11.93
C LYS A 458 21.05 8.94 11.52
N LEU A 459 21.60 8.56 10.37
CA LEU A 459 21.44 7.20 9.83
C LEU A 459 22.50 6.23 10.37
N ASN A 460 23.73 6.71 10.63
CA ASN A 460 24.84 5.86 11.08
C ASN A 460 25.12 6.03 12.57
N ARG A 461 25.35 7.26 13.02
CA ARG A 461 25.81 7.55 14.40
C ARG A 461 24.66 7.60 15.42
N ARG A 462 23.44 7.87 14.95
CA ARG A 462 22.23 8.10 15.78
C ARG A 462 22.40 9.25 16.78
N GLY A 463 23.08 10.32 16.35
CA GLY A 463 23.37 11.50 17.17
C GLY A 463 22.23 12.52 17.25
N ARG A 464 22.49 13.64 17.92
CA ARG A 464 21.53 14.73 18.19
C ARG A 464 21.78 15.94 17.29
N MET A 465 20.72 16.67 16.96
CA MET A 465 20.83 17.88 16.12
C MET A 465 21.64 18.99 16.79
N SER A 466 21.81 18.98 18.13
CA SER A 466 22.76 19.87 18.81
C SER A 466 24.20 19.71 18.28
N GLU A 467 24.61 18.49 17.91
CA GLU A 467 25.95 18.23 17.32
C GLU A 467 26.14 18.88 15.95
N TYR A 468 25.04 19.18 15.24
CA TYR A 468 25.08 19.99 14.02
C TYR A 468 25.39 21.44 14.35
N ALA A 469 24.71 22.01 15.35
CA ALA A 469 24.95 23.38 15.80
C ALA A 469 26.36 23.55 16.38
N ASP A 470 26.91 22.53 17.06
CA ASP A 470 28.28 22.54 17.56
C ASP A 470 29.33 22.50 16.43
N LYS A 471 28.98 21.91 15.28
CA LYS A 471 29.91 21.71 14.15
C LYS A 471 29.98 22.93 13.23
N TYR A 472 28.88 23.63 13.01
CA TYR A 472 28.78 24.70 12.02
C TYR A 472 28.55 26.06 12.69
N ASP A 473 29.39 27.04 12.36
CA ASP A 473 29.28 28.39 12.90
C ASP A 473 27.99 29.10 12.45
N GLY A 474 27.42 29.93 13.32
CA GLY A 474 26.24 30.74 12.99
C GLY A 474 24.91 29.99 13.00
N VAL A 475 24.90 28.74 13.46
CA VAL A 475 23.69 27.95 13.68
C VAL A 475 23.17 28.16 15.09
N GLU A 476 21.88 28.49 15.21
CA GLU A 476 21.20 28.57 16.50
C GLU A 476 20.58 27.21 16.84
N TYR A 477 20.74 26.75 18.09
CA TYR A 477 20.04 25.58 18.60
C TYR A 477 18.95 25.99 19.58
N MET A 478 17.71 25.82 19.16
CA MET A 478 16.51 26.11 19.95
C MET A 478 16.16 24.86 20.77
N GLU A 479 16.75 24.74 21.96
CA GLU A 479 16.61 23.58 22.85
C GLU A 479 15.17 23.42 23.33
N GLY A 480 14.60 22.23 23.18
CA GLY A 480 13.22 21.92 23.54
C GLY A 480 12.15 22.60 22.69
N GLU A 481 12.53 23.41 21.70
CA GLU A 481 11.60 24.17 20.87
C GLU A 481 11.37 23.52 19.50
N ARG A 482 10.18 23.77 18.95
CA ARG A 482 9.77 23.43 17.58
C ARG A 482 10.19 24.55 16.61
N PRO A 483 10.35 24.27 15.31
CA PRO A 483 10.89 25.26 14.37
C PRO A 483 9.89 26.35 13.95
N TRP A 484 8.65 26.33 14.44
CA TRP A 484 7.52 27.11 13.91
C TRP A 484 7.58 28.61 14.23
N SER A 485 8.48 29.04 15.12
CA SER A 485 8.78 30.46 15.37
C SER A 485 9.63 31.10 14.25
N VAL A 486 10.31 30.29 13.43
CA VAL A 486 11.19 30.76 12.36
C VAL A 486 10.37 31.25 11.17
N LYS A 487 10.67 32.45 10.69
CA LYS A 487 10.05 33.02 9.50
C LYS A 487 10.42 32.22 8.24
N CYS A 488 9.42 31.71 7.53
CA CYS A 488 9.57 30.93 6.31
C CYS A 488 8.43 31.20 5.32
N ASP A 489 8.67 30.89 4.04
CA ASP A 489 7.63 30.88 3.00
C ASP A 489 6.80 29.59 3.06
N ILE A 490 7.42 28.45 3.43
CA ILE A 490 6.78 27.13 3.46
C ILE A 490 7.22 26.35 4.70
N ALA A 491 6.28 25.65 5.32
CA ALA A 491 6.53 24.75 6.45
C ALA A 491 6.25 23.28 6.10
N PHE A 492 7.15 22.37 6.51
CA PHE A 492 7.01 20.92 6.34
C PHE A 492 7.11 20.18 7.68
N PRO A 493 5.98 19.88 8.34
CA PRO A 493 6.00 19.04 9.53
C PRO A 493 6.25 17.57 9.21
N CYS A 494 7.41 17.05 9.61
CA CYS A 494 7.92 15.73 9.25
C CYS A 494 8.44 14.89 10.43
N ALA A 495 8.09 15.22 11.67
CA ALA A 495 8.58 14.53 12.86
C ALA A 495 7.58 13.51 13.44
N THR A 496 6.41 13.97 13.90
CA THR A 496 5.45 13.12 14.63
C THR A 496 4.01 13.65 14.50
N GLN A 497 3.04 12.85 14.93
CA GLN A 497 1.65 13.27 15.05
C GLN A 497 1.50 14.41 16.07
N ASN A 498 0.60 15.37 15.80
CA ASN A 498 0.29 16.53 16.65
C ASN A 498 1.52 17.36 17.07
N GLU A 499 2.51 17.51 16.16
CA GLU A 499 3.69 18.36 16.39
C GLU A 499 3.49 19.83 16.04
N LEU A 500 2.38 20.19 15.39
CA LEU A 500 2.05 21.56 15.01
C LEU A 500 0.67 21.88 15.61
N GLU A 501 0.69 22.63 16.69
CA GLU A 501 -0.50 23.04 17.45
C GLU A 501 -1.05 24.39 16.97
N LYS A 502 -2.20 24.80 17.50
CA LYS A 502 -2.87 26.04 17.11
C LYS A 502 -1.97 27.27 17.22
N GLU A 503 -1.25 27.41 18.33
CA GLU A 503 -0.36 28.54 18.60
C GLU A 503 0.83 28.56 17.63
N ASP A 504 1.29 27.39 17.18
CA ASP A 504 2.33 27.25 16.17
C ASP A 504 1.81 27.69 14.79
N ALA A 505 0.58 27.31 14.44
CA ALA A 505 -0.08 27.73 13.21
C ALA A 505 -0.31 29.25 13.16
N GLU A 506 -0.74 29.85 14.26
CA GLU A 506 -0.93 31.31 14.38
C GLU A 506 0.39 32.05 14.14
N LYS A 507 1.50 31.60 14.75
CA LYS A 507 2.84 32.16 14.52
C LYS A 507 3.29 32.05 13.06
N LEU A 508 3.08 30.88 12.43
CA LEU A 508 3.43 30.68 11.02
C LEU A 508 2.64 31.61 10.10
N VAL A 509 1.35 31.80 10.35
CA VAL A 509 0.50 32.75 9.62
C VAL A 509 0.99 34.18 9.84
N GLU A 510 1.27 34.60 11.08
CA GLU A 510 1.80 35.93 11.40
C GLU A 510 3.13 36.20 10.69
N ASN A 511 3.97 35.17 10.54
CA ASN A 511 5.24 35.23 9.81
C ASN A 511 5.09 35.22 8.29
N GLY A 512 3.88 35.03 7.76
CA GLY A 512 3.57 35.08 6.34
C GLY A 512 3.80 33.77 5.58
N VAL A 513 3.63 32.62 6.24
CA VAL A 513 3.69 31.31 5.57
C VAL A 513 2.67 31.25 4.43
N LYS A 514 3.08 30.73 3.28
CA LYS A 514 2.24 30.59 2.08
C LYS A 514 1.67 29.20 1.94
N CYS A 515 2.47 28.19 2.34
CA CYS A 515 2.09 26.80 2.22
C CYS A 515 2.58 25.97 3.41
N VAL A 516 1.75 25.03 3.86
CA VAL A 516 2.11 23.99 4.83
C VAL A 516 1.82 22.63 4.19
N CYS A 517 2.80 21.73 4.16
CA CYS A 517 2.64 20.42 3.52
C CYS A 517 3.14 19.31 4.44
N GLU A 518 2.25 18.39 4.81
CA GLU A 518 2.51 17.43 5.88
C GLU A 518 3.32 16.22 5.40
N GLY A 519 4.52 16.03 5.98
CA GLY A 519 5.36 14.86 5.73
C GLY A 519 5.17 13.73 6.72
N ALA A 520 4.87 14.04 7.99
CA ALA A 520 4.49 13.06 9.00
C ALA A 520 3.01 12.65 8.84
N ASN A 521 2.55 11.66 9.59
CA ASN A 521 1.13 11.29 9.62
C ASN A 521 0.40 12.15 10.67
N MET A 522 -0.55 12.96 10.21
CA MET A 522 -1.37 13.88 11.04
C MET A 522 -0.53 14.76 11.98
N PRO A 523 0.48 15.49 11.49
CA PRO A 523 1.30 16.33 12.34
C PRO A 523 0.57 17.57 12.87
N SER A 524 -0.39 18.13 12.13
CA SER A 524 -1.14 19.30 12.57
C SER A 524 -2.35 18.88 13.40
N THR A 525 -2.63 19.56 14.50
CA THR A 525 -3.90 19.34 15.22
C THR A 525 -5.08 19.90 14.42
N PRO A 526 -6.33 19.43 14.66
CA PRO A 526 -7.50 19.98 13.98
C PRO A 526 -7.59 21.50 14.09
N GLU A 527 -7.29 22.07 15.26
CA GLU A 527 -7.32 23.51 15.48
C GLU A 527 -6.24 24.26 14.68
N ALA A 528 -5.09 23.64 14.44
CA ALA A 528 -4.05 24.20 13.58
C ALA A 528 -4.47 24.21 12.10
N ILE A 529 -5.13 23.14 11.65
CA ILE A 529 -5.69 23.04 10.29
C ILE A 529 -6.75 24.13 10.07
N GLU A 530 -7.65 24.33 11.04
CA GLU A 530 -8.66 25.40 11.00
C GLU A 530 -8.03 26.80 10.87
N VAL A 531 -6.92 27.06 11.58
CA VAL A 531 -6.17 28.33 11.43
C VAL A 531 -5.67 28.50 10.00
N PHE A 532 -5.05 27.48 9.40
CA PHE A 532 -4.56 27.57 8.02
C PHE A 532 -5.71 27.75 7.01
N GLN A 533 -6.79 26.98 7.13
CA GLN A 533 -7.95 27.06 6.24
C GLN A 533 -8.66 28.42 6.34
N SER A 534 -8.91 28.92 7.56
CA SER A 534 -9.57 30.22 7.77
C SER A 534 -8.77 31.40 7.23
N LYS A 535 -7.44 31.25 7.14
CA LYS A 535 -6.51 32.23 6.58
C LYS A 535 -6.16 31.99 5.12
N LYS A 536 -6.76 30.96 4.51
CA LYS A 536 -6.53 30.53 3.11
C LYS A 536 -5.05 30.25 2.81
N VAL A 537 -4.30 29.77 3.80
CA VAL A 537 -2.95 29.22 3.59
C VAL A 537 -3.06 27.92 2.80
N LEU A 538 -2.19 27.71 1.82
CA LEU A 538 -2.20 26.49 1.03
C LEU A 538 -1.81 25.30 1.93
N PHE A 539 -2.69 24.33 2.09
CA PHE A 539 -2.49 23.22 3.01
C PHE A 539 -2.49 21.88 2.26
N GLY A 540 -1.38 21.14 2.34
CA GLY A 540 -1.25 19.80 1.77
C GLY A 540 -1.41 18.73 2.84
N PRO A 541 -2.57 18.05 2.95
CA PRO A 541 -2.83 17.09 4.01
C PRO A 541 -1.95 15.84 3.89
N ALA A 542 -1.59 15.24 5.03
CA ALA A 542 -0.72 14.08 5.10
C ALA A 542 -1.18 12.93 4.20
N LYS A 543 -2.49 12.67 4.14
CA LYS A 543 -3.10 11.61 3.33
C LYS A 543 -2.69 11.68 1.86
N ALA A 544 -2.51 12.88 1.33
CA ALA A 544 -2.11 13.15 -0.04
C ALA A 544 -0.60 13.39 -0.15
N ALA A 545 -0.07 14.35 0.62
CA ALA A 545 1.31 14.82 0.49
C ALA A 545 2.36 13.71 0.72
N ASN A 546 2.18 12.89 1.75
CA ASN A 546 3.15 11.86 2.13
C ASN A 546 2.87 10.48 1.50
N ALA A 547 1.93 10.42 0.55
CA ALA A 547 1.52 9.19 -0.14
C ALA A 547 2.61 8.63 -1.07
N GLY A 548 3.65 9.38 -1.40
CA GLY A 548 4.77 8.92 -2.22
C GLY A 548 5.40 7.62 -1.71
N GLY A 549 5.52 7.46 -0.39
CA GLY A 549 6.02 6.25 0.23
C GLY A 549 5.18 5.00 -0.08
N VAL A 550 3.84 5.12 -0.08
CA VAL A 550 2.97 4.00 -0.44
C VAL A 550 2.83 3.83 -1.95
N GLY A 551 2.96 4.91 -2.73
CA GLY A 551 3.11 4.85 -4.18
C GLY A 551 4.29 3.98 -4.60
N VAL A 552 5.50 4.28 -4.09
CA VAL A 552 6.70 3.45 -4.35
C VAL A 552 6.57 2.04 -3.76
N SER A 553 5.85 1.88 -2.64
CA SER A 553 5.53 0.56 -2.11
C SER A 553 4.71 -0.29 -3.08
N ALA A 554 3.76 0.29 -3.81
CA ALA A 554 3.00 -0.41 -4.84
C ALA A 554 3.82 -0.58 -6.14
N LEU A 555 4.74 0.34 -6.46
CA LEU A 555 5.74 0.13 -7.52
C LEU A 555 6.67 -1.05 -7.20
N GLU A 556 7.04 -1.26 -5.93
CA GLU A 556 7.80 -2.44 -5.48
C GLU A 556 7.00 -3.74 -5.72
N MET A 557 5.68 -3.72 -5.47
CA MET A 557 4.80 -4.86 -5.77
C MET A 557 4.77 -5.16 -7.28
N SER A 558 4.64 -4.13 -8.13
CA SER A 558 4.69 -4.27 -9.59
C SER A 558 6.01 -4.88 -10.06
N GLN A 559 7.14 -4.36 -9.57
CA GLN A 559 8.49 -4.89 -9.86
C GLN A 559 8.61 -6.36 -9.46
N ASN A 560 8.11 -6.72 -8.27
CA ASN A 560 8.14 -8.10 -7.77
C ASN A 560 7.28 -9.04 -8.62
N SER A 561 6.09 -8.60 -9.04
CA SER A 561 5.21 -9.37 -9.93
C SER A 561 5.84 -9.60 -11.31
N MET A 562 6.56 -8.61 -11.85
CA MET A 562 7.29 -8.74 -13.11
C MET A 562 8.62 -9.48 -13.00
N ARG A 563 9.17 -9.59 -11.77
CA ARG A 563 10.53 -10.07 -11.49
C ARG A 563 11.62 -9.22 -12.18
N LEU A 564 11.37 -7.92 -12.29
CA LEU A 564 12.28 -6.93 -12.85
C LEU A 564 12.45 -5.78 -11.86
N SER A 565 13.64 -5.21 -11.82
CA SER A 565 13.93 -3.99 -11.06
C SER A 565 14.05 -2.82 -12.02
N TRP A 566 13.45 -1.70 -11.65
CA TRP A 566 13.58 -0.44 -12.37
C TRP A 566 14.78 0.36 -11.88
N SER A 567 15.32 1.24 -12.72
CA SER A 567 16.36 2.17 -12.32
C SER A 567 15.84 3.16 -11.27
N ARG A 568 16.74 3.93 -10.65
CA ARG A 568 16.34 5.00 -9.71
C ARG A 568 15.46 6.02 -10.42
N GLU A 569 15.87 6.43 -11.63
CA GLU A 569 15.23 7.44 -12.46
C GLU A 569 13.83 6.99 -12.89
N GLU A 570 13.68 5.75 -13.35
CA GLU A 570 12.38 5.20 -13.74
C GLU A 570 11.39 5.15 -12.56
N VAL A 571 11.87 4.89 -11.34
CA VAL A 571 11.02 4.93 -10.14
C VAL A 571 10.67 6.38 -9.77
N ASP A 572 11.60 7.32 -9.91
CA ASP A 572 11.37 8.74 -9.59
C ASP A 572 10.31 9.35 -10.52
N GLU A 573 10.42 9.10 -11.83
CA GLU A 573 9.46 9.57 -12.82
C GLU A 573 8.05 9.05 -12.53
N LYS A 574 7.93 7.78 -12.13
CA LYS A 574 6.65 7.19 -11.73
C LYS A 574 6.13 7.78 -10.43
N LEU A 575 7.00 7.99 -9.44
CA LEU A 575 6.64 8.66 -8.19
C LEU A 575 6.11 10.07 -8.46
N HIS A 576 6.81 10.87 -9.27
CA HIS A 576 6.40 12.20 -9.66
C HIS A 576 5.04 12.19 -10.35
N SER A 577 4.81 11.26 -11.29
CA SER A 577 3.52 11.08 -11.96
C SER A 577 2.39 10.71 -10.99
N ILE A 578 2.67 9.86 -9.99
CA ILE A 578 1.69 9.50 -8.95
C ILE A 578 1.32 10.73 -8.13
N MET A 579 2.31 11.50 -7.66
CA MET A 579 2.05 12.70 -6.85
C MET A 579 1.25 13.75 -7.61
N LYS A 580 1.54 13.93 -8.92
CA LYS A 580 0.74 14.80 -9.79
C LYS A 580 -0.71 14.34 -9.89
N SER A 581 -0.95 13.04 -10.09
CA SER A 581 -2.31 12.50 -10.17
C SER A 581 -3.08 12.62 -8.85
N ILE A 582 -2.40 12.45 -7.71
CA ILE A 582 -2.97 12.71 -6.38
C ILE A 582 -3.40 14.19 -6.28
N HIS A 583 -2.54 15.11 -6.70
CA HIS A 583 -2.83 16.54 -6.68
C HIS A 583 -4.04 16.87 -7.55
N GLU A 584 -4.09 16.39 -8.79
CA GLU A 584 -5.23 16.55 -9.71
C GLU A 584 -6.54 16.05 -9.08
N THR A 585 -6.51 14.89 -8.43
CA THR A 585 -7.69 14.32 -7.72
C THR A 585 -8.16 15.25 -6.59
N CYS A 586 -7.22 15.81 -5.82
CA CYS A 586 -7.54 16.74 -4.73
C CYS A 586 -8.13 18.05 -5.28
N VAL A 587 -7.57 18.58 -6.38
CA VAL A 587 -8.08 19.79 -7.03
C VAL A 587 -9.48 19.59 -7.59
N GLU A 588 -9.74 18.47 -8.26
CA GLU A 588 -11.06 18.16 -8.83
C GLU A 588 -12.16 18.08 -7.76
N ASN A 589 -11.85 17.50 -6.60
CA ASN A 589 -12.84 17.26 -5.54
C ASN A 589 -12.83 18.30 -4.40
N GLY A 590 -11.83 19.19 -4.39
CA GLY A 590 -11.63 20.21 -3.36
C GLY A 590 -11.98 21.63 -3.81
N LYS A 591 -12.32 21.83 -5.10
CA LYS A 591 -12.80 23.13 -5.59
C LYS A 591 -14.13 23.49 -4.94
N VAL A 592 -14.23 24.73 -4.48
CA VAL A 592 -15.46 25.31 -3.94
C VAL A 592 -16.04 26.25 -4.99
N ASP A 593 -17.30 26.02 -5.39
CA ASP A 593 -17.95 26.82 -6.42
C ASP A 593 -17.96 28.31 -6.06
N GLY A 594 -17.43 29.14 -6.96
CA GLY A 594 -17.34 30.58 -6.77
C GLY A 594 -16.13 31.06 -5.98
N GLU A 595 -15.22 30.17 -5.56
CA GLU A 595 -13.97 30.52 -4.88
C GLU A 595 -12.73 30.14 -5.70
N ASP A 596 -11.72 31.01 -5.70
CA ASP A 596 -10.39 30.74 -6.23
C ASP A 596 -9.50 30.08 -5.16
N HIS A 597 -10.01 29.00 -4.56
CA HIS A 597 -9.36 28.25 -3.50
C HIS A 597 -9.69 26.77 -3.61
N VAL A 598 -8.71 25.92 -3.29
CA VAL A 598 -8.86 24.46 -3.24
C VAL A 598 -8.73 24.01 -1.80
N ASP A 599 -9.78 23.40 -1.27
CA ASP A 599 -9.72 22.68 -0.02
C ASP A 599 -9.16 21.27 -0.27
N TYR A 600 -7.85 21.13 -0.12
CA TYR A 600 -7.16 19.86 -0.33
C TYR A 600 -7.53 18.80 0.72
N VAL A 601 -7.99 19.18 1.91
CA VAL A 601 -8.43 18.21 2.95
C VAL A 601 -9.71 17.54 2.47
N LYS A 602 -10.72 18.35 2.11
CA LYS A 602 -11.97 17.87 1.53
C LYS A 602 -11.72 17.12 0.22
N GLY A 603 -10.89 17.68 -0.66
CA GLY A 603 -10.56 17.09 -1.96
C GLY A 603 -9.91 15.71 -1.84
N ALA A 604 -8.95 15.54 -0.92
CA ALA A 604 -8.31 14.26 -0.67
C ALA A 604 -9.31 13.21 -0.12
N ASN A 605 -10.10 13.59 0.88
CA ASN A 605 -11.08 12.69 1.50
C ASN A 605 -12.17 12.28 0.50
N LEU A 606 -12.82 13.24 -0.15
CA LEU A 606 -13.93 12.99 -1.07
C LEU A 606 -13.47 12.28 -2.35
N GLY A 607 -12.36 12.72 -2.96
CA GLY A 607 -11.85 12.15 -4.20
C GLY A 607 -11.42 10.68 -4.04
N ALA A 608 -10.85 10.33 -2.87
CA ALA A 608 -10.53 8.95 -2.54
C ALA A 608 -11.79 8.14 -2.23
N PHE A 609 -12.67 8.66 -1.36
CA PHE A 609 -13.86 7.95 -0.91
C PHE A 609 -14.80 7.61 -2.06
N ARG A 610 -15.03 8.52 -3.01
CA ARG A 610 -15.83 8.27 -4.21
C ARG A 610 -15.37 7.05 -4.99
N GLN A 611 -14.06 6.90 -5.19
CA GLN A 611 -13.48 5.76 -5.92
C GLN A 611 -13.63 4.45 -5.13
N VAL A 612 -13.48 4.47 -3.80
CA VAL A 612 -13.69 3.30 -2.95
C VAL A 612 -15.18 2.92 -2.92
N ALA A 613 -16.06 3.90 -2.74
CA ALA A 613 -17.51 3.73 -2.72
C ALA A 613 -18.01 3.11 -4.02
N GLU A 614 -17.52 3.59 -5.18
CA GLU A 614 -17.81 3.00 -6.48
C GLU A 614 -17.31 1.57 -6.60
N ALA A 615 -16.07 1.29 -6.19
CA ALA A 615 -15.56 -0.07 -6.19
C ALA A 615 -16.40 -1.02 -5.31
N MET A 616 -16.81 -0.58 -4.12
CA MET A 616 -17.66 -1.33 -3.20
C MET A 616 -19.08 -1.53 -3.75
N TYR A 617 -19.65 -0.51 -4.37
CA TYR A 617 -20.98 -0.55 -4.97
C TYR A 617 -21.03 -1.56 -6.12
N GLN A 618 -20.06 -1.52 -7.03
CA GLN A 618 -19.96 -2.43 -8.18
C GLN A 618 -19.72 -3.90 -7.76
N GLN A 619 -19.10 -4.13 -6.60
CA GLN A 619 -18.87 -5.47 -6.06
C GLN A 619 -20.09 -6.05 -5.31
N GLY A 620 -21.13 -5.24 -5.08
CA GLY A 620 -22.35 -5.66 -4.40
C GLY A 620 -22.14 -5.89 -2.90
N ALA A 621 -23.01 -6.70 -2.29
CA ALA A 621 -23.00 -7.00 -0.86
C ALA A 621 -22.04 -8.16 -0.56
N VAL A 622 -20.80 -7.80 -0.20
CA VAL A 622 -19.72 -8.68 0.25
C VAL A 622 -19.07 -8.15 1.51
#